data_AF-A0A7C4XUE6-F1
#
_entry.id   AF-A0A7C4XUE6-F1
#
_cell.length_a   1.000
_cell.length_b   1.000
_cell.length_c   1.000
_cell.angle_alpha   90.00
_cell.angle_beta   90.00
_cell.angle_gamma   90.00
#
_symmetry.space_group_name_H-M   'P 1'
#
loop_
_entity.id
_entity.type
_entity.pdbx_description
1 polymer ?
#
loop_
_entity_poly.entity_id
_entity_poly.type
_entity_poly.pdbx_seq_one_letter_code
_entity_poly.pdbx_strand_id
1 'polypeptide(L)' 'MVRELIINNKTVYQCEACGLYYLDLETAKKCEEWCKKTRSCSIEITKKAIRPQNITKLCMSMW' A
#
# COMPACT_ATOMS: atom_id res chain seq x y z
N MET A 1 -9.69 4.56 -2.80
CA MET A 1 -10.40 3.31 -3.14
C MET A 1 -9.32 2.22 -3.28
N VAL A 2 -9.64 0.92 -3.34
CA VAL A 2 -8.58 -0.13 -3.47
C VAL A 2 -8.44 -0.51 -4.94
N ARG A 3 -7.20 -0.52 -5.43
CA ARG A 3 -6.83 -0.98 -6.78
C ARG A 3 -6.26 -2.39 -6.74
N GLU A 4 -6.67 -3.23 -7.68
CA GLU A 4 -6.15 -4.59 -7.84
C GLU A 4 -5.13 -4.59 -8.99
N LEU A 5 -3.94 -5.11 -8.75
CA LEU A 5 -2.83 -5.11 -9.68
C LEU A 5 -2.20 -6.51 -9.69
N ILE A 6 -1.76 -6.98 -10.86
CA ILE A 6 -1.03 -8.24 -10.97
C ILE A 6 0.43 -7.90 -11.21
N ILE A 7 1.27 -8.08 -10.18
CA ILE A 7 2.71 -7.83 -10.26
C ILE A 7 3.42 -9.17 -10.17
N ASN A 8 4.18 -9.53 -11.20
CA ASN A 8 5.01 -10.74 -11.21
C ASN A 8 4.20 -12.04 -10.95
N ASN A 9 3.05 -12.17 -11.63
CA ASN A 9 2.05 -13.24 -11.43
C ASN A 9 1.45 -13.33 -10.01
N LYS A 10 1.56 -12.28 -9.19
CA LYS A 10 0.90 -12.19 -7.89
C LYS A 10 -0.11 -11.04 -7.90
N THR A 11 -1.32 -11.33 -7.44
CA THR A 11 -2.32 -10.30 -7.17
C THR A 11 -1.89 -9.49 -5.95
N VAL A 12 -1.84 -8.18 -6.11
CA VAL A 12 -1.56 -7.22 -5.05
C VAL A 12 -2.62 -6.12 -5.09
N TYR A 13 -2.86 -5.52 -3.94
CA TYR A 13 -3.91 -4.55 -3.69
C TYR A 13 -3.26 -3.24 -3.27
N GLN A 14 -3.41 -2.21 -4.09
CA GLN A 14 -2.92 -0.88 -3.80
C GLN A 14 -4.01 -0.03 -3.14
N CYS A 15 -3.67 0.62 -2.03
CA CYS A 15 -4.50 1.66 -1.43
C CYS A 15 -4.30 2.96 -2.22
N GLU A 16 -5.36 3.51 -2.83
CA GLU A 16 -5.26 4.77 -3.59
C GLU A 16 -5.13 6.00 -2.67
N ALA A 17 -5.51 5.91 -1.39
CA ALA A 17 -5.35 7.03 -0.46
C ALA A 17 -3.89 7.29 -0.04
N CYS A 18 -3.08 6.23 0.13
CA CYS A 18 -1.69 6.35 0.62
C CYS A 18 -0.64 5.78 -0.34
N GLY A 19 -1.04 5.05 -1.38
CA GLY A 19 -0.15 4.44 -2.37
C GLY A 19 0.52 3.13 -1.92
N LEU A 20 0.22 2.61 -0.73
CA LEU A 20 0.79 1.36 -0.22
C LEU A 20 0.20 0.13 -0.91
N TYR A 21 1.01 -0.92 -1.07
CA TYR A 21 0.62 -2.19 -1.68
C TYR A 21 0.50 -3.29 -0.63
N TYR A 22 -0.47 -4.17 -0.80
CA TYR A 22 -0.78 -5.27 0.10
C TYR A 22 -0.99 -6.56 -0.69
N LEU A 23 -0.70 -7.71 -0.11
CA LEU A 23 -1.04 -9.01 -0.72
C LEU A 23 -2.50 -9.39 -0.53
N ASP A 24 -3.19 -8.68 0.35
CA ASP A 24 -4.49 -9.06 0.88
C ASP A 24 -5.49 -7.91 0.75
N LEU A 25 -6.64 -8.19 0.16
CA LEU A 25 -7.70 -7.21 -0.11
C LEU A 25 -8.25 -6.63 1.20
N GLU A 26 -8.44 -7.46 2.24
CA GLU A 26 -8.96 -6.97 3.52
C GLU A 26 -7.99 -5.98 4.17
N THR A 27 -6.68 -6.25 4.07
CA THR A 27 -5.66 -5.33 4.57
C THR A 27 -5.67 -4.00 3.82
N ALA A 28 -5.82 -4.04 2.49
CA ALA A 28 -5.95 -2.83 1.68
C ALA A 28 -7.23 -2.04 1.99
N LYS A 29 -8.38 -2.72 2.19
CA LYS A 29 -9.63 -2.09 2.63
C LYS A 29 -9.51 -1.44 4.00
N LYS A 30 -8.91 -2.15 4.97
CA LYS A 30 -8.62 -1.59 6.30
C LYS A 30 -7.73 -0.36 6.21
N CYS A 31 -6.73 -0.37 5.32
CA CYS A 31 -5.87 0.79 5.07
C CYS A 31 -6.67 2.00 4.57
N GLU A 32 -7.54 1.77 3.59
CA GLU A 32 -8.43 2.79 3.02
C GLU A 32 -9.39 3.38 4.06
N GLU A 33 -10.09 2.53 4.81
CA GLU A 33 -11.01 2.97 5.87
C GLU A 33 -10.26 3.77 6.94
N TRP A 34 -9.07 3.32 7.32
CA TRP A 34 -8.22 4.01 8.27
C TRP A 34 -7.75 5.38 7.75
N CYS A 35 -7.28 5.43 6.50
CA CYS A 35 -6.85 6.67 5.85
C CYS A 35 -8.01 7.68 5.77
N LYS A 36 -9.22 7.22 5.42
CA LYS A 36 -10.42 8.07 5.40
C LYS A 36 -10.81 8.59 6.79
N LYS A 37 -10.66 7.76 7.83
CA LYS A 37 -11.10 8.10 9.20
C LYS A 37 -10.13 9.00 9.94
N THR A 38 -8.82 8.77 9.82
CA THR A 38 -7.80 9.41 10.66
C THR A 38 -6.90 10.39 9.90
N ARG A 39 -6.94 10.40 8.55
CA ARG A 39 -6.00 11.13 7.68
C ARG A 39 -4.52 10.81 7.94
N SER A 40 -4.23 9.70 8.62
CA SER A 40 -2.89 9.26 9.00
C SER A 40 -2.71 7.78 8.67
N CYS A 41 -1.49 7.33 8.38
CA CYS A 41 -1.23 5.90 8.16
C CYS A 41 -1.21 5.13 9.50
N SER A 42 -1.92 4.01 9.58
CA SER A 42 -1.82 3.10 10.73
C SER A 42 -0.52 2.31 10.67
N ILE A 43 0.31 2.39 11.71
CA ILE A 43 1.60 1.72 11.76
C ILE A 43 1.47 0.19 11.60
N GLU A 44 0.39 -0.40 12.12
CA GLU A 44 0.14 -1.84 12.07
C GLU A 44 -0.18 -2.31 10.65
N ILE A 45 -0.93 -1.50 9.91
CA ILE A 45 -1.29 -1.79 8.52
C ILE A 45 -0.07 -1.53 7.64
N THR A 46 0.66 -0.42 7.85
CA THR A 46 1.89 -0.10 7.09
C THR A 46 2.97 -1.18 7.27
N LYS A 47 3.07 -1.84 8.42
CA LYS A 47 3.99 -2.99 8.62
C LYS A 47 3.70 -4.18 7.70
N LYS A 48 2.46 -4.36 7.27
CA LYS A 48 2.06 -5.40 6.31
C LYS A 48 2.19 -4.97 4.86
N ALA A 49 2.55 -3.71 4.61
CA ALA A 49 2.71 -3.21 3.25
C ALA A 49 3.91 -3.91 2.60
N ILE A 50 3.68 -4.45 1.42
CA ILE A 50 4.73 -5.03 0.59
C ILE A 50 5.28 -3.97 -0.34
N ARG A 51 6.59 -4.00 -0.55
CA ARG A 51 7.23 -3.18 -1.58
C ARG A 51 7.44 -4.08 -2.80
N PRO A 52 6.70 -3.90 -3.91
CA PRO A 52 6.95 -4.67 -5.11
C PRO A 52 8.38 -4.37 -5.58
N GLN A 53 9.19 -5.40 -5.73
CA GLN A 53 10.65 -5.31 -5.85
C GLN A 53 11.13 -4.77 -7.21
N ASN A 54 10.23 -4.22 -8.04
CA ASN A 54 10.55 -3.69 -9.37
C ASN A 54 10.40 -2.16 -9.49
N ILE A 55 10.46 -1.45 -8.37
CA ILE A 55 10.52 0.02 -8.36
C ILE A 55 11.95 0.43 -8.02
N THR A 56 12.78 0.49 -9.05
CA THR A 56 14.14 1.02 -8.99
C THR A 56 14.11 2.43 -8.37
N LYS A 57 14.78 2.57 -7.22
CA LYS A 57 15.22 3.83 -6.58
C LYS A 57 14.29 5.06 -6.75
N LEU A 58 13.40 5.28 -5.78
CA LEU A 58 12.91 6.63 -5.43
C LEU A 58 13.06 6.90 -3.92
N CYS A 59 14.05 6.27 -3.31
CA CYS A 59 14.55 6.63 -1.98
C CYS A 59 15.90 7.34 -2.16
N MET A 60 15.91 8.47 -2.84
CA MET A 60 17.08 9.35 -2.90
C MET A 60 16.63 10.75 -3.34
N SER A 61 16.46 11.61 -2.34
CA SER A 61 16.47 13.09 -2.32
C SER A 61 15.65 13.46 -1.06
N MET A 62 16.21 13.40 0.16
CA MET A 62 17.24 14.26 0.75
C MET A 62 16.68 15.63 1.16
N TRP A 63 16.77 15.87 2.48
CA TRP A 63 16.54 17.09 3.26
C TRP A 63 15.10 17.46 3.63
#